data_AF-A0A146FKC4-F1
#
_entry.id   AF-A0A146FKC4-F1
#
_cell.length_a   1.000
_cell.length_b   1.000
_cell.length_c   1.000
_cell.angle_alpha   90.00
_cell.angle_beta   90.00
_cell.angle_gamma   90.00
#
_symmetry.space_group_name_H-M   'P 1'
#
loop_
_entity.id
_entity.type
_entity.pdbx_description
1 polymer ?
#
loop_
_entity_poly.entity_id
_entity_poly.type
_entity_poly.pdbx_seq_one_letter_code
_entity_poly.pdbx_strand_id
1 'polypeptide(L)'
;MRALQLNFVQQNGYVNLRCNLNPGCKAIYHHVTRDIFTEIFEGTSTPPLNGTDLALGSDKRAMQIPDTVAAACCAQFAVSREQVLQRPREDYIKIRQWIILTPLDDAHSGRVMEYLWHIIFGKEAV
;
A
#
# COMPACT_ATOMS: atom_id res chain seq x y z
N MET A 1 -7.41 -13.46 19.85
CA MET A 1 -6.08 -12.83 19.67
C MET A 1 -5.34 -12.71 21.01
N ARG A 2 -4.78 -13.80 21.56
CA ARG A 2 -4.04 -13.73 22.85
C ARG A 2 -2.51 -13.58 22.69
N ALA A 3 -1.98 -13.72 21.47
CA ALA A 3 -0.55 -13.69 21.19
C ALA A 3 -0.08 -12.47 20.36
N LEU A 4 -0.98 -11.53 20.01
CA LEU A 4 -0.60 -10.34 19.26
C LEU A 4 0.24 -9.41 20.15
N GLN A 5 1.47 -9.13 19.73
CA GLN A 5 2.40 -8.26 20.45
C GLN A 5 2.05 -6.79 20.21
N LEU A 6 1.15 -6.23 21.03
CA LEU A 6 0.63 -4.87 20.83
C LEU A 6 1.74 -3.81 20.81
N ASN A 7 2.71 -3.90 21.72
CA ASN A 7 3.84 -2.96 21.76
C ASN A 7 4.63 -2.96 20.44
N PHE A 8 4.82 -4.13 19.83
CA PHE A 8 5.49 -4.26 18.53
C PHE A 8 4.68 -3.59 17.41
N VAL A 9 3.35 -3.76 17.39
CA VAL A 9 2.48 -3.09 16.42
C VAL A 9 2.50 -1.58 16.61
N GLN A 10 2.45 -1.09 17.85
CA GLN A 10 2.50 0.34 18.15
C GLN A 10 3.82 0.98 17.70
N GLN A 11 4.95 0.31 17.95
CA GLN A 11 6.27 0.79 17.54
C GLN A 11 6.48 0.74 16.02
N ASN A 12 6.01 -0.31 15.36
CA ASN A 12 6.22 -0.48 13.92
C ASN A 12 5.16 0.22 13.06
N GLY A 13 4.01 0.59 13.62
CA GLY A 13 2.90 1.21 12.91
C GLY A 13 2.09 0.25 12.04
N TYR A 14 2.74 -0.59 11.24
CA TYR A 14 2.13 -1.64 10.41
C TYR A 14 2.92 -2.94 10.53
N VAL A 15 2.21 -4.06 10.63
CA VAL A 15 2.78 -5.41 10.72
C VAL A 15 1.91 -6.37 9.90
N ASN A 16 2.51 -7.02 8.90
CA ASN A 16 1.88 -8.15 8.24
C ASN A 16 1.92 -9.38 9.18
N LEU A 17 0.78 -10.04 9.38
CA LEU A 17 0.68 -11.20 10.29
C LEU A 17 0.94 -12.53 9.58
N ARG A 18 1.16 -12.52 8.26
CA ARG A 18 1.59 -13.69 7.51
C ARG A 18 3.05 -14.00 7.80
N CYS A 19 3.30 -15.15 8.42
CA CYS A 19 4.66 -15.67 8.67
C CYS A 19 5.11 -16.72 7.64
N ASN A 20 4.36 -16.93 6.55
CA ASN A 20 4.66 -17.93 5.53
C ASN A 20 5.55 -17.33 4.42
N LEU A 21 6.67 -18.00 4.13
CA LEU A 21 7.65 -17.66 3.10
C LEU A 21 7.19 -17.95 1.66
N ASN A 22 6.05 -18.63 1.45
CA ASN A 22 5.47 -18.93 0.14
C ASN A 22 4.16 -18.14 -0.06
N PRO A 23 3.89 -17.45 -1.18
CA PRO A 23 4.80 -17.19 -2.32
C PRO A 23 6.04 -16.37 -1.98
N GLY A 24 6.09 -15.74 -0.81
CA GLY A 24 7.23 -14.94 -0.33
C GLY A 24 7.36 -13.59 -1.04
N CYS A 25 8.45 -12.88 -0.77
CA CYS A 25 8.84 -11.63 -1.44
C CYS A 25 9.42 -11.89 -2.85
N LYS A 26 8.85 -12.84 -3.61
CA LYS A 26 9.31 -13.12 -4.96
C LYS A 26 8.76 -12.06 -5.91
N ALA A 27 9.65 -11.29 -6.51
CA ALA A 27 9.37 -10.25 -7.52
C ALA A 27 8.64 -10.73 -8.77
N ILE A 28 8.36 -12.03 -8.89
CA ILE A 28 7.78 -12.68 -10.08
C ILE A 28 6.28 -12.36 -10.22
N TYR A 29 5.62 -11.92 -9.14
CA TYR A 29 4.18 -11.64 -9.12
C TYR A 29 3.92 -10.14 -9.35
N HIS A 30 3.95 -9.71 -10.61
CA HIS A 30 3.67 -8.33 -11.03
C HIS A 30 2.17 -8.00 -11.01
N HIS A 31 1.54 -8.08 -9.82
CA HIS A 31 0.13 -7.69 -9.67
C HIS A 31 -0.05 -6.17 -9.63
N VAL A 32 0.92 -5.47 -9.06
CA VAL A 32 0.92 -4.00 -8.99
C VAL A 32 1.76 -3.47 -10.15
N THR A 33 1.10 -3.06 -11.24
CA THR A 33 1.75 -2.41 -12.38
C THR A 33 1.93 -0.91 -12.12
N ARG A 34 2.75 -0.25 -12.95
CA ARG A 34 2.92 1.22 -12.92
C ARG A 34 1.61 1.96 -13.10
N ASP A 35 0.75 1.49 -14.01
CA ASP A 35 -0.54 2.11 -14.29
C ASP A 35 -1.51 1.93 -13.11
N ILE A 36 -1.62 0.71 -12.58
CA ILE A 36 -2.44 0.43 -11.39
C ILE A 36 -1.97 1.27 -10.18
N PHE A 37 -0.67 1.34 -9.95
CA PHE A 37 -0.12 2.16 -8.86
C PHE A 37 -0.48 3.63 -9.05
N THR A 38 -0.37 4.13 -10.28
CA THR A 38 -0.76 5.50 -10.62
C THR A 38 -2.24 5.72 -10.36
N GLU A 39 -3.12 4.89 -10.89
CA GLU A 39 -4.58 5.01 -10.70
C GLU A 39 -4.99 5.03 -9.22
N ILE A 40 -4.34 4.23 -8.37
CA ILE A 40 -4.68 4.12 -6.95
C ILE A 40 -4.24 5.35 -6.15
N PHE A 41 -3.04 5.87 -6.44
CA PHE A 41 -2.43 6.94 -5.64
C PHE A 41 -2.56 8.33 -6.28
N GLU A 42 -2.95 8.43 -7.55
CA GLU A 42 -3.20 9.71 -8.21
C GLU A 42 -4.27 10.51 -7.45
N GLY A 43 -3.99 11.81 -7.29
CA GLY A 43 -4.86 12.71 -6.55
C GLY A 43 -4.91 12.47 -5.03
N THR A 44 -4.22 11.47 -4.47
CA THR A 44 -4.06 11.33 -3.01
C THR A 44 -3.12 12.39 -2.43
N SER A 45 -2.95 12.43 -1.10
CA SER A 45 -1.94 13.27 -0.46
C SER A 45 -0.50 12.79 -0.71
N THR A 46 -0.34 11.60 -1.30
CA THR A 46 0.94 10.96 -1.62
C THR A 46 0.95 10.51 -3.10
N PRO A 47 0.82 11.44 -4.06
CA PRO A 47 0.70 11.07 -5.46
C PRO A 47 2.00 10.44 -5.99
N PRO A 48 1.92 9.56 -7.01
CA PRO A 48 3.11 9.06 -7.67
C PRO A 48 3.86 10.18 -8.41
N LEU A 49 5.19 10.12 -8.39
CA LEU A 49 6.05 11.01 -9.16
C LEU A 49 5.99 10.63 -10.65
N ASN A 50 5.42 11.51 -11.45
CA ASN A 50 5.62 11.47 -12.89
C ASN A 50 6.99 12.08 -13.21
N GLY A 51 7.74 11.49 -14.14
CA GLY A 51 9.12 11.90 -14.46
C GLY A 51 9.27 13.36 -14.93
N THR A 52 8.16 14.07 -15.14
CA THR A 52 8.07 15.48 -15.53
C THR A 52 7.83 16.45 -14.36
N ASP A 53 7.50 15.96 -13.15
CA ASP A 53 7.00 16.78 -12.03
C ASP A 53 8.10 17.30 -11.08
N LEU A 54 9.36 17.36 -11.53
CA LEU A 54 10.52 17.81 -10.76
C LEU A 54 10.47 19.28 -10.29
N ALA A 55 9.34 19.99 -10.46
CA ALA A 55 9.25 21.42 -10.22
C ALA A 55 7.96 21.93 -9.55
N LEU A 56 7.20 21.12 -8.80
CA LEU A 56 6.16 21.66 -7.91
C LEU A 56 6.58 21.57 -6.44
N GLY A 57 7.20 22.67 -5.97
CA GLY A 57 7.53 22.92 -4.57
C GLY A 57 6.29 23.11 -3.70
N SER A 58 5.55 22.04 -3.41
CA SER A 58 4.39 22.09 -2.53
C SER A 58 4.24 20.78 -1.76
N ASP A 59 4.55 20.80 -0.45
CA ASP A 59 4.03 20.02 0.71
C ASP A 59 3.53 18.56 0.58
N LYS A 60 3.52 17.96 -0.60
CA LYS A 60 3.04 16.61 -0.86
C LYS A 60 4.25 15.69 -0.86
N ARG A 61 4.24 14.70 0.04
CA ARG A 61 5.20 13.58 -0.01
C ARG A 61 4.86 12.71 -1.22
N ALA A 62 5.29 13.14 -2.40
CA ALA A 62 5.13 12.35 -3.61
C ALA A 62 5.92 11.04 -3.49
N MET A 63 5.35 9.95 -4.00
CA MET A 63 5.96 8.61 -3.92
C MET A 63 6.61 8.26 -5.26
N GLN A 64 7.81 7.68 -5.23
CA GLN A 64 8.33 7.04 -6.44
C GLN A 64 7.46 5.82 -6.77
N ILE A 65 7.13 5.65 -8.05
CA ILE A 65 6.45 4.43 -8.50
C ILE A 65 7.49 3.30 -8.44
N PRO A 66 7.28 2.24 -7.64
CA PRO A 66 8.26 1.19 -7.48
C PRO A 66 8.36 0.33 -8.74
N ASP A 67 9.59 -0.05 -9.11
CA ASP A 67 9.83 -1.04 -10.18
C ASP A 67 9.37 -2.44 -9.76
N THR A 68 9.33 -2.71 -8.45
CA THR A 68 8.92 -3.99 -7.87
C THR A 68 8.28 -3.77 -6.52
N VAL A 69 7.20 -4.50 -6.26
CA VAL A 69 6.57 -4.60 -4.94
C VAL A 69 6.83 -6.00 -4.39
N ALA A 70 7.60 -6.10 -3.31
CA ALA A 70 8.06 -7.36 -2.73
C ALA A 70 7.77 -7.43 -1.22
N ALA A 71 6.52 -7.66 -0.87
CA ALA A 71 6.09 -7.95 0.49
C ALA A 71 5.33 -9.28 0.55
N ALA A 72 5.15 -9.81 1.76
CA ALA A 72 4.23 -10.93 1.96
C ALA A 72 2.81 -10.51 1.53
N CYS A 73 2.17 -11.31 0.66
CA CYS A 73 0.79 -11.09 0.25
C CYS A 73 -0.20 -11.43 1.40
N CYS A 74 -1.51 -11.30 1.13
CA CYS A 74 -2.66 -11.45 2.04
C CYS A 74 -3.08 -10.20 2.82
N ALA A 75 -4.32 -10.23 3.32
CA ALA A 75 -4.99 -9.12 4.00
C ALA A 75 -5.07 -9.30 5.52
N GLN A 76 -4.21 -10.14 6.12
CA GLN A 76 -4.12 -10.27 7.58
C GLN A 76 -2.94 -9.44 8.09
N PHE A 77 -3.25 -8.27 8.63
CA PHE A 77 -2.25 -7.34 9.17
C PHE A 77 -2.79 -6.66 10.45
N ALA A 78 -1.88 -6.05 11.20
CA ALA A 78 -2.19 -5.17 12.31
C ALA A 78 -1.60 -3.78 12.02
N VAL A 79 -2.36 -2.74 12.37
CA VAL A 79 -1.95 -1.35 12.18
C VAL A 79 -2.28 -0.56 13.45
N SER A 80 -1.37 0.32 13.88
CA SER A 80 -1.61 1.21 15.00
C SER A 80 -2.56 2.34 14.63
N ARG A 81 -3.25 2.92 15.62
CA ARG A 81 -4.15 4.05 15.40
C ARG A 81 -3.38 5.24 14.83
N GLU A 82 -2.21 5.49 15.38
CA GLU A 82 -1.29 6.56 15.00
C GLU A 82 -0.90 6.42 13.54
N GLN A 83 -0.57 5.20 13.07
CA GLN A 83 -0.21 4.94 11.69
C GLN A 83 -1.38 5.14 10.72
N VAL A 84 -2.59 4.71 11.09
CA VAL A 84 -3.79 4.94 10.27
C VAL A 84 -4.04 6.44 10.08
N LEU A 85 -3.85 7.24 11.14
CA LEU A 85 -4.11 8.68 11.13
C LEU A 85 -3.04 9.52 10.41
N GLN A 86 -1.88 8.94 10.05
CA GLN A 86 -0.89 9.62 9.22
C GLN A 86 -1.39 9.90 7.79
N ARG A 87 -2.39 9.14 7.33
CA ARG A 87 -3.01 9.31 6.01
C ARG A 87 -4.40 9.95 6.18
N PRO A 88 -4.75 11.00 5.43
CA PRO A 88 -6.06 11.64 5.52
C PRO A 88 -7.17 10.67 5.11
N ARG A 89 -8.37 10.89 5.64
CA ARG A 89 -9.54 10.04 5.37
C ARG A 89 -9.86 9.97 3.87
N GLU A 90 -9.66 11.08 3.17
CA GLU A 90 -9.95 11.27 1.75
C GLU A 90 -9.12 10.35 0.86
N ASP A 91 -7.89 10.02 1.27
CA ASP A 91 -7.05 9.06 0.56
C ASP A 91 -7.64 7.65 0.66
N TYR A 92 -8.09 7.23 1.84
CA TYR A 92 -8.74 5.93 2.00
C TYR A 92 -10.02 5.82 1.17
N ILE A 93 -10.77 6.93 1.04
CA ILE A 93 -11.96 6.97 0.19
C ILE A 93 -11.57 6.78 -1.29
N LYS A 94 -10.53 7.47 -1.77
CA LYS A 94 -10.05 7.34 -3.15
C LYS A 94 -9.55 5.93 -3.45
N ILE A 95 -8.71 5.37 -2.59
CA ILE A 95 -8.19 4.00 -2.72
C ILE A 95 -9.37 3.00 -2.73
N ARG A 96 -10.35 3.15 -1.82
CA ARG A 96 -11.57 2.32 -1.83
C ARG A 96 -12.38 2.50 -3.11
N GLN A 97 -12.47 3.72 -3.64
CA GLN A 97 -13.24 4.00 -4.85
C GLN A 97 -12.62 3.29 -6.07
N TRP A 98 -11.29 3.19 -6.14
CA TRP A 98 -10.62 2.38 -7.16
C TRP A 98 -11.07 0.92 -7.11
N ILE A 99 -11.13 0.30 -5.92
CA ILE A 99 -11.61 -1.08 -5.75
C ILE A 99 -13.06 -1.25 -6.25
N ILE A 100 -13.91 -0.24 -6.07
CA ILE A 100 -15.32 -0.29 -6.47
C ILE A 100 -15.51 -0.12 -7.98
N LEU A 101 -14.69 0.72 -8.61
CA LEU A 101 -14.88 1.13 -10.01
C LEU A 101 -13.96 0.39 -10.99
N THR A 102 -12.92 -0.29 -10.50
CA THR A 102 -11.97 -0.98 -11.37
C THR A 102 -12.68 -2.06 -12.19
N PRO A 103 -12.31 -2.23 -13.47
CA PRO A 103 -12.84 -3.32 -14.29
C PRO A 103 -12.24 -4.69 -13.92
N LEU A 104 -11.24 -4.74 -13.03
CA LEU A 104 -10.66 -5.98 -12.53
C LEU A 104 -11.68 -6.76 -11.69
N ASP A 105 -11.65 -8.08 -11.79
CA ASP A 105 -12.44 -8.92 -10.88
C ASP A 105 -11.92 -8.85 -9.43
N ASP A 106 -12.71 -9.37 -8.50
CA ASP A 106 -12.41 -9.37 -7.06
C ASP A 106 -11.09 -10.09 -6.73
N ALA A 107 -10.70 -11.10 -7.51
CA ALA A 107 -9.47 -11.86 -7.27
C ALA A 107 -8.23 -11.02 -7.64
N HIS A 108 -8.28 -10.31 -8.77
CA HIS A 108 -7.18 -9.47 -9.25
C HIS A 108 -7.07 -8.17 -8.43
N SER A 109 -8.19 -7.45 -8.23
CA SER A 109 -8.21 -6.23 -7.41
C SER A 109 -7.86 -6.51 -5.94
N GLY A 110 -8.36 -7.62 -5.38
CA GLY A 110 -8.00 -8.09 -4.05
C GLY A 110 -6.50 -8.37 -3.93
N ARG A 111 -5.90 -9.04 -4.92
CA ARG A 111 -4.46 -9.32 -4.95
C ARG A 111 -3.62 -8.03 -5.01
N VAL A 112 -4.03 -7.03 -5.78
CA VAL A 112 -3.38 -5.70 -5.78
C VAL A 112 -3.38 -5.12 -4.37
N MET A 113 -4.53 -5.12 -3.69
CA MET A 113 -4.65 -4.58 -2.34
C MET A 113 -3.82 -5.35 -1.31
N GLU A 114 -3.78 -6.67 -1.39
CA GLU A 114 -2.91 -7.51 -0.56
C GLU A 114 -1.44 -7.09 -0.61
N TYR A 115 -0.95 -6.71 -1.80
CA TYR A 115 0.40 -6.22 -1.98
C TYR A 115 0.55 -4.74 -1.60
N LEU A 116 -0.50 -3.91 -1.62
CA LEU A 116 -0.36 -2.47 -1.34
C LEU A 116 -0.51 -2.08 0.13
N TRP A 117 -1.02 -2.95 1.02
CA TRP A 117 -1.28 -2.56 2.41
C TRP A 117 -0.10 -1.91 3.12
N HIS A 118 1.09 -2.49 2.97
CA HIS A 118 2.30 -1.98 3.61
C HIS A 118 2.66 -0.56 3.10
N ILE A 119 2.54 -0.30 1.79
CA ILE A 119 2.76 1.03 1.19
C ILE A 119 1.69 2.03 1.63
N ILE A 120 0.42 1.63 1.66
CA ILE A 120 -0.70 2.46 2.14
C ILE A 120 -0.42 2.95 3.56
N PHE A 121 0.16 2.09 4.39
CA PHE A 121 0.57 2.36 5.77
C PHE A 121 2.04 2.75 5.95
N GLY A 122 2.68 3.29 4.90
CA GLY A 122 3.94 4.02 5.01
C GLY A 122 5.20 3.16 5.09
N LYS A 123 5.15 1.90 4.68
CA LYS A 123 6.34 1.06 4.46
C LYS A 123 6.83 1.19 3.02
N GLU A 124 8.11 0.91 2.82
CA GLU A 124 8.74 0.85 1.50
C GLU A 124 8.18 -0.33 0.70
N ALA A 125 8.32 -0.29 -0.63
CA ALA A 125 7.77 -1.31 -1.52
C ALA A 125 8.48 -2.67 -1.43
N VAL A 126 9.68 -2.73 -0.81
CA VAL A 126 10.54 -3.91 -0.67
C VAL A 126 11.12 -4.00 0.74
#